data_AF-A0A538E9L7-F1
#
_entry.id   AF-A0A538E9L7-F1
#
_cell.length_a   1.000
_cell.length_b   1.000
_cell.length_c   1.000
_cell.angle_alpha   90.00
_cell.angle_beta   90.00
_cell.angle_gamma   90.00
#
_symmetry.space_group_name_H-M   'P 1'
#
loop_
_entity.id
_entity.type
_entity.pdbx_description
1 polymer ?
#
loop_
_entity_poly.entity_id
_entity_poly.type
_entity_poly.pdbx_seq_one_letter_code
_entity_poly.pdbx_strand_id
1 'polypeptide(L)'
;MTRRTPVVRTALTTAAVLALGALAPTAALAAGKGQPAAGAPIQDVIWGGVVGLLTAGCVLAVGVAHRQGRIRWLSALGDFSARVSGFPAWYALPAAVAGISLLVAVTGFYWDVATHIDNGRDPGPFGNAAHFPILIGLGGIALAGIVAVLLGADRRDAAAVRLRSGWRVPLGGLLVLVCGAFALSGFPLDDVWHRLFG
;
A
#
# COMPACT_ATOMS: atom_id res chain seq x y z
N MET A 1 -25.73 55.83 -2.68
CA MET A 1 -27.04 55.14 -2.56
C MET A 1 -27.39 54.67 -3.96
N THR A 2 -27.57 53.40 -4.32
CA THR A 2 -28.17 52.24 -3.63
C THR A 2 -27.55 50.94 -4.13
N ARG A 3 -27.19 50.05 -3.20
CA ARG A 3 -26.77 48.66 -3.46
C ARG A 3 -27.91 47.87 -4.11
N ARG A 4 -27.61 47.04 -5.11
CA ARG A 4 -28.43 45.87 -5.48
C ARG A 4 -27.53 44.65 -5.63
N THR A 5 -27.83 43.63 -4.85
CA THR A 5 -27.09 42.39 -4.60
C THR A 5 -27.32 41.33 -5.69
N PRO A 6 -26.35 40.43 -5.98
CA PRO A 6 -26.51 39.36 -6.94
C PRO A 6 -27.00 38.09 -6.24
N VAL A 7 -28.32 37.85 -6.20
CA VAL A 7 -28.89 36.63 -5.57
C VAL A 7 -29.55 35.68 -6.58
N VAL A 8 -29.66 36.06 -7.86
CA VAL A 8 -30.43 35.26 -8.85
C VAL A 8 -29.61 34.20 -9.59
N ARG A 9 -28.28 34.16 -9.43
CA ARG A 9 -27.42 33.18 -10.14
C ARG A 9 -27.13 31.88 -9.37
N THR A 10 -27.54 31.77 -8.12
CA THR A 10 -27.22 30.60 -7.26
C THR A 10 -28.38 29.62 -7.10
N ALA A 11 -29.48 29.79 -7.83
CA ALA A 11 -30.67 28.93 -7.73
C ALA A 11 -30.83 27.92 -8.89
N LEU A 12 -30.11 28.10 -10.01
CA LEU A 12 -30.25 27.23 -11.19
C LEU A 12 -29.21 26.11 -11.28
N THR A 13 -28.10 26.19 -10.54
CA THR A 13 -27.11 25.11 -10.47
C THR A 13 -27.46 24.03 -9.44
N THR A 14 -28.30 24.32 -8.45
CA THR A 14 -28.68 23.36 -7.40
C THR A 14 -29.82 22.42 -7.85
N ALA A 15 -30.65 22.82 -8.83
CA ALA A 15 -31.75 21.99 -9.32
C ALA A 15 -31.31 20.94 -10.37
N ALA A 16 -30.23 21.18 -11.11
CA ALA A 16 -29.71 20.23 -12.10
C ALA A 16 -28.99 19.03 -11.46
N VAL A 17 -28.41 19.20 -10.26
CA VAL A 17 -27.73 18.12 -9.52
C VAL A 17 -28.73 17.16 -8.87
N LEU A 18 -29.95 17.63 -8.56
CA LEU A 18 -31.00 16.79 -7.96
C LEU A 18 -31.84 16.02 -9.00
N ALA A 19 -31.83 16.43 -10.27
CA ALA A 19 -32.58 15.75 -11.34
C ALA A 19 -31.80 14.62 -12.05
N LEU A 20 -30.46 14.63 -12.02
CA LEU A 20 -29.64 13.50 -12.49
C LEU A 20 -29.52 12.36 -11.47
N GLY A 21 -29.87 12.59 -10.21
CA GLY A 21 -29.83 11.56 -9.15
C GLY A 21 -31.05 10.63 -9.10
N ALA A 22 -32.06 10.85 -9.94
CA ALA A 22 -33.35 10.16 -9.84
C ALA A 22 -33.62 9.12 -10.94
N LEU A 23 -32.67 8.87 -11.84
CA LEU A 23 -32.79 7.89 -12.94
C LEU A 23 -31.60 6.93 -13.01
N ALA A 24 -31.25 6.30 -11.88
CA ALA A 24 -30.69 4.94 -11.77
C ALA A 24 -30.39 4.69 -10.28
N PRO A 25 -30.80 3.56 -9.68
CA PRO A 25 -30.72 2.24 -10.28
C PRO A 25 -31.96 1.37 -10.04
N THR A 26 -32.80 1.17 -11.06
CA THR A 26 -33.64 -0.04 -11.15
C THR A 26 -32.84 -1.27 -11.59
N ALA A 27 -31.54 -1.12 -11.86
CA ALA A 27 -30.62 -2.23 -12.15
C ALA A 27 -30.20 -3.05 -10.91
N ALA A 28 -30.69 -2.72 -9.71
CA ALA A 28 -30.37 -3.48 -8.49
C ALA A 28 -31.17 -4.79 -8.33
N LEU A 29 -32.09 -5.13 -9.25
CA LEU A 29 -32.81 -6.41 -9.26
C LEU A 29 -32.28 -7.38 -10.32
N ALA A 30 -30.97 -7.53 -10.34
CA ALA A 30 -30.33 -8.75 -10.82
C ALA A 30 -29.15 -9.04 -9.89
N ALA A 31 -29.46 -9.25 -8.60
CA ALA A 31 -28.56 -10.02 -7.74
C ALA A 31 -28.49 -11.43 -8.37
N GLY A 32 -27.58 -11.60 -9.33
CA GLY A 32 -27.14 -12.92 -9.73
C GLY A 32 -26.78 -13.69 -8.46
N LYS A 33 -27.03 -15.00 -8.45
CA LYS A 33 -26.58 -15.89 -7.39
C LYS A 33 -25.05 -15.85 -7.32
N GLY A 34 -24.49 -14.79 -6.74
CA GLY A 34 -23.08 -14.65 -6.48
C GLY A 34 -22.68 -15.72 -5.49
N GLN A 35 -21.46 -16.24 -5.62
CA GLN A 35 -20.87 -17.05 -4.57
C GLN A 35 -21.03 -16.30 -3.23
N PRO A 36 -21.44 -17.00 -2.15
CA PRO A 36 -21.52 -16.38 -0.84
C PRO A 36 -20.18 -15.72 -0.54
N ALA A 37 -20.20 -14.54 0.06
CA ALA A 37 -19.02 -13.80 0.46
C ALA A 37 -18.37 -14.48 1.68
N ALA A 38 -17.88 -15.69 1.46
CA ALA A 38 -17.06 -16.41 2.40
C ALA A 38 -15.64 -15.84 2.35
N GLY A 39 -14.90 -16.02 3.45
CA GLY A 39 -13.47 -15.77 3.49
C GLY A 39 -12.70 -16.63 2.49
N ALA A 40 -11.42 -16.32 2.33
CA ALA A 40 -10.51 -17.04 1.45
C ALA A 40 -10.48 -18.55 1.78
N PRO A 41 -10.26 -19.40 0.76
CA PRO A 41 -10.01 -20.81 0.99
C PRO A 41 -8.87 -21.02 1.99
N ILE A 42 -9.02 -21.97 2.92
CA ILE A 42 -8.06 -22.14 4.03
C ILE A 42 -6.65 -22.44 3.54
N GLN A 43 -6.50 -23.15 2.42
CA GLN A 43 -5.20 -23.41 1.82
C GLN A 43 -4.50 -22.12 1.37
N ASP A 44 -5.23 -21.12 0.90
CA ASP A 44 -4.66 -19.83 0.49
C ASP A 44 -4.19 -19.05 1.72
N VAL A 45 -4.96 -19.08 2.81
CA VAL A 45 -4.55 -18.46 4.08
C VAL A 45 -3.28 -19.12 4.62
N ILE A 46 -3.19 -20.46 4.59
CA ILE A 46 -2.02 -21.20 5.06
C ILE A 46 -0.79 -20.86 4.20
N TRP A 47 -0.88 -20.98 2.87
CA TRP A 47 0.26 -20.73 1.99
C TRP A 47 0.66 -19.26 1.95
N GLY A 48 -0.31 -18.34 1.96
CA GLY A 48 -0.06 -16.91 2.11
C GLY A 48 0.64 -16.59 3.42
N GLY A 49 0.21 -17.21 4.53
CA GLY A 49 0.86 -17.10 5.84
C GLY A 49 2.29 -17.64 5.84
N VAL A 50 2.54 -18.81 5.24
CA VAL A 50 3.88 -19.39 5.11
C VAL A 50 4.80 -18.47 4.31
N VAL A 51 4.37 -18.01 3.13
CA VAL A 51 5.16 -17.08 2.31
C VAL A 51 5.42 -15.77 3.04
N GLY A 52 4.41 -15.23 3.73
CA GLY A 52 4.54 -14.02 4.55
C GLY A 52 5.57 -14.18 5.67
N LEU A 53 5.50 -15.29 6.42
CA LEU A 53 6.45 -15.60 7.50
C LEU A 53 7.88 -15.79 6.99
N LEU A 54 8.05 -16.52 5.89
CA LEU A 54 9.37 -16.71 5.26
C LEU A 54 9.93 -15.38 4.77
N THR A 55 9.11 -14.54 4.13
CA THR A 55 9.53 -13.21 3.67
C THR A 55 9.93 -12.32 4.84
N ALA A 56 9.11 -12.26 5.90
CA ALA A 56 9.42 -11.49 7.10
C ALA A 56 10.70 -12.00 7.78
N GLY A 57 10.88 -13.33 7.87
CA GLY A 57 12.07 -13.96 8.41
C GLY A 57 13.33 -13.61 7.62
N CYS A 58 13.27 -13.66 6.29
CA CYS A 58 14.36 -13.26 5.41
C CYS A 58 14.72 -11.77 5.59
N VAL A 59 13.72 -10.89 5.60
CA VAL A 59 13.95 -9.45 5.82
C VAL A 59 14.55 -9.18 7.19
N LEU A 60 14.07 -9.85 8.23
CA LEU A 60 14.64 -9.76 9.57
C LEU A 60 16.09 -10.26 9.61
N ALA A 61 16.38 -11.41 9.00
CA ALA A 61 17.73 -11.97 8.93
C ALA A 61 18.71 -11.03 8.22
N VAL A 62 18.30 -10.44 7.08
CA VAL A 62 19.07 -9.41 6.37
C VAL A 62 19.27 -8.18 7.24
N GLY A 63 18.22 -7.69 7.90
CA GLY A 63 18.29 -6.55 8.80
C GLY A 63 19.27 -6.78 9.96
N VAL A 64 19.20 -7.94 10.62
CA VAL A 64 20.13 -8.31 11.69
C VAL A 64 21.56 -8.41 11.17
N ALA A 65 21.78 -9.05 10.02
CA ALA A 65 23.10 -9.15 9.41
C ALA A 65 23.69 -7.77 9.05
N HIS A 66 22.87 -6.86 8.51
CA HIS A 66 23.28 -5.50 8.19
C HIS A 66 23.66 -4.72 9.46
N ARG A 67 22.82 -4.77 10.49
CA ARG A 67 23.04 -4.07 11.75
C ARG A 67 24.25 -4.60 12.53
N GLN A 68 24.63 -5.86 12.32
CA GLN A 68 25.84 -6.47 12.87
C GLN A 68 27.09 -6.23 12.00
N GLY A 69 26.96 -5.55 10.85
CA GLY A 69 28.08 -5.31 9.93
C GLY A 69 28.53 -6.53 9.13
N ARG A 70 27.77 -7.65 9.17
CA ARG A 70 28.09 -8.88 8.43
C ARG A 70 27.87 -8.77 6.93
N ILE A 71 27.03 -7.83 6.50
CA ILE A 71 26.79 -7.52 5.08
C ILE A 71 27.02 -6.03 4.81
N ARG A 72 27.58 -5.72 3.64
CA ARG A 72 27.88 -4.34 3.22
C ARG A 72 27.13 -3.88 1.98
N TRP A 73 26.52 -4.81 1.24
CA TRP A 73 25.85 -4.52 -0.03
C TRP A 73 24.68 -3.54 0.13
N LEU A 74 23.94 -3.59 1.25
CA LEU A 74 22.82 -2.69 1.49
C LEU A 74 23.29 -1.23 1.65
N SER A 75 24.37 -1.02 2.40
CA SER A 75 25.00 0.30 2.50
C SER A 75 25.60 0.74 1.16
N ALA A 76 26.22 -0.18 0.41
CA ALA A 76 26.79 0.13 -0.91
C ALA A 76 25.71 0.57 -1.92
N LEU A 77 24.53 -0.06 -1.91
CA LEU A 77 23.38 0.38 -2.70
C LEU A 77 22.88 1.76 -2.26
N GLY A 78 22.78 1.99 -0.94
CA GLY A 78 22.41 3.30 -0.40
C GLY A 78 23.38 4.40 -0.84
N ASP A 79 24.69 4.14 -0.75
CA ASP A 79 25.74 5.07 -1.16
C ASP A 79 25.69 5.33 -2.68
N PHE A 80 25.45 4.29 -3.48
CA PHE A 80 25.27 4.44 -4.92
C PHE A 80 24.07 5.33 -5.26
N SER A 81 22.90 5.04 -4.68
CA SER A 81 21.70 5.85 -4.87
C SER A 81 21.90 7.30 -4.42
N ALA A 82 22.63 7.52 -3.32
CA ALA A 82 22.97 8.86 -2.85
C ALA A 82 23.86 9.61 -3.85
N ARG A 83 24.89 8.95 -4.41
CA ARG A 83 25.77 9.56 -5.41
C ARG A 83 25.03 9.95 -6.68
N VAL A 84 24.11 9.10 -7.16
CA VAL A 84 23.37 9.35 -8.40
C VAL A 84 22.32 10.44 -8.23
N SER A 85 21.64 10.47 -7.09
CA SER A 85 20.49 11.37 -6.86
C SER A 85 20.83 12.68 -6.15
N GLY A 86 21.96 12.76 -5.46
CA GLY A 86 22.33 13.90 -4.60
C GLY A 86 21.61 13.93 -3.25
N PHE A 87 20.72 12.98 -2.96
CA PHE A 87 20.01 12.89 -1.70
C PHE A 87 20.68 11.93 -0.71
N PRO A 88 20.37 12.02 0.61
CA PRO A 88 20.87 11.05 1.59
C PRO A 88 20.48 9.60 1.27
N ALA A 89 21.38 8.65 1.55
CA ALA A 89 21.16 7.22 1.29
C ALA A 89 19.85 6.66 1.88
N TRP A 90 19.49 7.08 3.10
CA TRP A 90 18.28 6.67 3.79
C TRP A 90 16.99 7.14 3.10
N TYR A 91 17.07 8.13 2.21
CA TYR A 91 15.97 8.60 1.38
C TYR A 91 16.07 8.05 -0.03
N ALA A 92 17.23 8.20 -0.69
CA ALA A 92 17.38 7.95 -2.12
C ALA A 92 17.01 6.51 -2.53
N LEU A 93 17.57 5.51 -1.83
CA LEU A 93 17.29 4.11 -2.13
C LEU A 93 15.84 3.74 -1.76
N PRO A 94 15.35 4.01 -0.54
CA PRO A 94 13.96 3.75 -0.18
C PRO A 94 12.93 4.44 -1.08
N ALA A 95 13.14 5.70 -1.48
CA ALA A 95 12.23 6.42 -2.34
C ALA A 95 12.15 5.78 -3.74
N ALA A 96 13.29 5.33 -4.29
CA ALA A 96 13.31 4.60 -5.55
C ALA A 96 12.57 3.26 -5.45
N VAL A 97 12.83 2.48 -4.39
CA VAL A 97 12.13 1.21 -4.14
C VAL A 97 10.62 1.45 -3.99
N ALA A 98 10.21 2.37 -3.12
CA ALA A 98 8.81 2.70 -2.89
C ALA A 98 8.12 3.19 -4.17
N GLY A 99 8.78 4.04 -4.97
CA GLY A 99 8.23 4.56 -6.22
C GLY A 99 8.00 3.45 -7.24
N ILE A 100 8.99 2.58 -7.47
CA ILE A 100 8.85 1.42 -8.38
C ILE A 100 7.75 0.49 -7.86
N SER A 101 7.75 0.20 -6.57
CA SER A 101 6.75 -0.66 -5.94
C SER A 101 5.33 -0.09 -6.04
N LEU A 102 5.18 1.23 -5.93
CA LEU A 102 3.89 1.90 -6.14
C LEU A 102 3.42 1.77 -7.59
N LEU A 103 4.31 1.90 -8.57
CA LEU A 103 3.97 1.71 -9.99
C LEU A 103 3.54 0.26 -10.27
N VAL A 104 4.19 -0.72 -9.65
CA VAL A 104 3.80 -2.13 -9.75
C VAL A 104 2.44 -2.37 -9.09
N ALA A 105 2.24 -1.84 -7.87
CA ALA A 105 1.00 -1.97 -7.13
C ALA A 105 -0.18 -1.35 -7.89
N VAL A 106 -0.03 -0.12 -8.39
CA VAL A 106 -1.11 0.60 -9.06
C VAL A 106 -1.46 -0.04 -10.41
N THR A 107 -0.47 -0.60 -11.11
CA THR A 107 -0.70 -1.40 -12.32
C THR A 107 -1.53 -2.63 -12.00
N GLY A 108 -1.18 -3.35 -10.93
CA GLY A 108 -1.98 -4.47 -10.43
C GLY A 108 -3.39 -4.05 -10.05
N PHE A 109 -3.54 -2.94 -9.33
CA PHE A 109 -4.84 -2.44 -8.88
C PHE A 109 -5.76 -2.08 -10.05
N TYR A 110 -5.30 -1.34 -11.05
CA TYR A 110 -6.15 -1.02 -12.20
C TYR A 110 -6.48 -2.25 -13.04
N TRP A 111 -5.55 -3.20 -13.15
CA TRP A 111 -5.82 -4.49 -13.80
C TRP A 111 -6.86 -5.31 -13.01
N ASP A 112 -6.78 -5.29 -11.69
CA ASP A 112 -7.73 -5.97 -10.80
C ASP A 112 -9.14 -5.39 -10.94
N VAL A 113 -9.26 -4.06 -10.89
CA VAL A 113 -10.52 -3.34 -11.12
C VAL A 113 -11.12 -3.72 -12.48
N ALA A 114 -10.32 -3.75 -13.54
CA ALA A 114 -10.79 -4.15 -14.86
C ALA A 114 -11.27 -5.61 -14.89
N THR A 115 -10.52 -6.52 -14.25
CA THR A 115 -10.87 -7.94 -14.16
C THR A 115 -12.19 -8.14 -13.41
N HIS A 116 -12.42 -7.41 -12.33
CA HIS A 116 -13.66 -7.48 -11.56
C HIS A 116 -14.88 -6.88 -12.28
N ILE A 117 -14.67 -5.88 -13.16
CA ILE A 117 -15.74 -5.36 -14.02
C ILE A 117 -16.22 -6.45 -14.98
N ASP A 118 -15.30 -7.23 -15.55
CA ASP A 118 -15.62 -8.22 -16.59
C ASP A 118 -16.07 -9.57 -16.00
N ASN A 119 -15.38 -10.06 -14.97
CA ASN A 119 -15.50 -11.45 -14.48
C ASN A 119 -16.27 -11.58 -13.15
N GLY A 120 -16.47 -10.48 -12.42
CA GLY A 120 -17.08 -10.52 -11.09
C GLY A 120 -16.11 -11.04 -10.01
N ARG A 121 -16.62 -11.75 -8.99
CA ARG A 121 -15.86 -12.12 -7.78
C ARG A 121 -14.86 -13.25 -8.05
N ASP A 122 -13.68 -13.14 -7.42
CA ASP A 122 -12.62 -14.14 -7.50
C ASP A 122 -12.90 -15.38 -6.64
N PRO A 123 -12.35 -16.56 -7.02
CA PRO A 123 -12.44 -17.78 -6.22
C PRO A 123 -11.59 -17.73 -4.93
N GLY A 124 -10.65 -16.77 -4.83
CA GLY A 124 -9.75 -16.60 -3.70
C GLY A 124 -8.67 -15.56 -4.00
N PRO A 125 -7.87 -15.16 -2.98
CA PRO A 125 -6.85 -14.11 -3.11
C PRO A 125 -5.71 -14.46 -4.08
N PHE A 126 -5.55 -15.73 -4.46
CA PHE A 126 -4.56 -16.13 -5.48
C PHE A 126 -5.17 -16.57 -6.81
N GLY A 127 -6.49 -16.41 -6.97
CA GLY A 127 -7.22 -16.77 -8.19
C GLY A 127 -7.05 -15.78 -9.35
N ASN A 128 -6.60 -14.56 -9.05
CA ASN A 128 -6.49 -13.46 -10.01
C ASN A 128 -5.04 -13.01 -10.15
N ALA A 129 -4.56 -13.00 -11.38
CA ALA A 129 -3.18 -12.65 -11.70
C ALA A 129 -2.84 -11.19 -11.33
N ALA A 130 -3.83 -10.30 -11.31
CA ALA A 130 -3.67 -8.90 -10.93
C ALA A 130 -3.30 -8.71 -9.45
N HIS A 131 -3.63 -9.68 -8.59
CA HIS A 131 -3.27 -9.63 -7.17
C HIS A 131 -1.78 -9.73 -6.93
N PHE A 132 -1.02 -10.43 -7.77
CA PHE A 132 0.41 -10.62 -7.55
C PHE A 132 1.20 -9.30 -7.66
N PRO A 133 1.01 -8.46 -8.71
CA PRO A 133 1.58 -7.12 -8.72
C PRO A 133 1.15 -6.25 -7.53
N ILE A 134 -0.10 -6.34 -7.07
CA ILE A 134 -0.55 -5.61 -5.86
C ILE A 134 0.25 -6.06 -4.63
N LEU A 135 0.32 -7.37 -4.38
CA LEU A 135 1.04 -7.95 -3.24
C LEU A 135 2.54 -7.63 -3.30
N ILE A 136 3.17 -7.77 -4.46
CA ILE A 136 4.59 -7.45 -4.67
C ILE A 136 4.84 -5.95 -4.45
N GLY A 137 3.97 -5.10 -4.98
CA GLY A 137 4.10 -3.65 -4.84
C GLY A 137 3.89 -3.18 -3.40
N LEU A 138 2.84 -3.63 -2.72
CA LEU A 138 2.64 -3.30 -1.30
C LEU A 138 3.75 -3.86 -0.40
N GLY A 139 4.19 -5.09 -0.67
CA GLY A 139 5.36 -5.69 -0.04
C GLY A 139 6.63 -4.87 -0.24
N GLY A 140 6.85 -4.37 -1.44
CA GLY A 140 7.98 -3.50 -1.77
C GLY A 140 7.93 -2.13 -1.09
N ILE A 141 6.73 -1.54 -0.91
CA ILE A 141 6.57 -0.29 -0.14
C ILE A 141 6.92 -0.53 1.34
N ALA A 142 6.44 -1.61 1.94
CA ALA A 142 6.82 -1.99 3.31
C ALA A 142 8.34 -2.21 3.41
N LEU A 143 8.94 -2.94 2.45
CA LEU A 143 10.37 -3.17 2.37
C LEU A 143 11.16 -1.85 2.25
N ALA A 144 10.70 -0.88 1.47
CA ALA A 144 11.33 0.43 1.37
C ALA A 144 11.41 1.13 2.73
N GLY A 145 10.32 1.09 3.51
CA GLY A 145 10.30 1.60 4.88
C GLY A 145 11.31 0.88 5.79
N ILE A 146 11.39 -0.45 5.68
CA ILE A 146 12.39 -1.25 6.41
C ILE A 146 13.81 -0.85 6.02
N VAL A 147 14.10 -0.70 4.72
CA VAL A 147 15.42 -0.27 4.24
C VAL A 147 15.77 1.11 4.77
N ALA A 148 14.83 2.06 4.79
CA ALA A 148 15.06 3.40 5.36
C ALA A 148 15.42 3.34 6.85
N VAL A 149 14.70 2.50 7.61
CA VAL A 149 14.95 2.26 9.04
C VAL A 149 16.31 1.61 9.28
N LEU A 150 16.71 0.66 8.43
CA LEU A 150 18.00 -0.05 8.52
C LEU A 150 19.19 0.84 8.16
N LEU A 151 19.09 1.63 7.08
CA LEU A 151 20.13 2.59 6.70
C LEU A 151 20.33 3.66 7.78
N GLY A 152 19.24 4.04 8.45
CA GLY A 152 19.29 4.98 9.57
C GLY A 152 19.46 6.43 9.11
N ALA A 153 19.09 7.36 9.98
CA ALA A 153 19.17 8.78 9.67
C ALA A 153 20.54 9.38 10.00
N ASP A 154 20.94 10.39 9.22
CA ASP A 154 22.11 11.20 9.51
C ASP A 154 21.89 12.05 10.78
N ARG A 155 22.97 12.43 11.47
CA ARG A 155 22.93 13.27 12.68
C ARG A 155 22.20 14.59 12.45
N ARG A 156 22.30 15.14 11.24
CA ARG A 156 21.69 16.41 10.82
C ARG A 156 20.19 16.31 10.53
N ASP A 157 19.64 15.10 10.43
CA ASP A 157 18.20 14.94 10.27
C ASP A 157 17.47 15.37 11.55
N ALA A 158 16.76 16.49 11.45
CA ALA A 158 15.99 17.07 12.53
C ALA A 158 14.71 16.28 12.85
N ALA A 159 14.16 15.57 11.87
CA ALA A 159 12.94 14.77 12.03
C ALA A 159 13.24 13.34 12.52
N ALA A 160 14.51 12.93 12.58
CA ALA A 160 14.87 11.56 12.94
C ALA A 160 14.54 11.20 14.39
N VAL A 161 13.88 10.06 14.55
CA VAL A 161 13.45 9.50 15.83
C VAL A 161 14.49 8.50 16.34
N ARG A 162 14.73 8.49 17.65
CA ARG A 162 15.63 7.53 18.30
C ARG A 162 14.85 6.30 18.76
N LEU A 163 15.05 5.16 18.08
CA LEU A 163 14.43 3.88 18.48
C LEU A 163 15.18 3.22 19.65
N ARG A 164 16.51 3.34 19.66
CA ARG A 164 17.35 2.85 20.77
C ARG A 164 18.63 3.66 20.88
N SER A 165 19.46 3.37 21.88
CA SER A 165 20.79 3.97 21.96
C SER A 165 21.64 3.66 20.72
N GLY A 166 22.19 4.69 20.08
CA GLY A 166 22.98 4.55 18.85
C GLY A 166 22.18 4.20 17.59
N TRP A 167 20.84 4.31 17.61
CA TRP A 167 20.02 4.09 16.41
C TRP A 167 18.96 5.19 16.27
N ARG A 168 19.22 6.09 15.31
CA ARG A 168 18.25 7.07 14.84
C ARG A 168 17.75 6.63 13.47
N VAL A 169 16.45 6.76 13.25
CA VAL A 169 15.79 6.38 11.99
C VAL A 169 15.04 7.58 11.43
N PRO A 170 14.94 7.71 10.10
CA PRO A 170 14.21 8.81 9.49
C PRO A 170 12.70 8.62 9.75
N LEU A 171 12.03 9.66 10.24
CA LEU A 171 10.58 9.60 10.50
C LEU A 171 9.79 9.23 9.25
N GLY A 172 10.15 9.79 8.09
CA GLY A 172 9.50 9.45 6.82
C GLY A 172 9.61 7.97 6.47
N GLY A 173 10.78 7.36 6.67
CA GLY A 173 10.98 5.92 6.46
C GLY A 173 10.15 5.06 7.42
N LEU A 174 10.06 5.48 8.68
CA LEU A 174 9.21 4.82 9.67
C LEU A 174 7.72 4.91 9.31
N LEU A 175 7.25 6.07 8.84
CA LEU A 175 5.88 6.24 8.38
C LEU A 175 5.58 5.37 7.15
N VAL A 176 6.49 5.30 6.18
CA VAL A 176 6.35 4.40 5.02
C VAL A 176 6.26 2.94 5.46
N LEU A 177 7.07 2.52 6.44
CA LEU A 177 7.00 1.18 7.01
C LEU A 177 5.62 0.91 7.64
N VAL A 178 5.12 1.83 8.48
CA VAL A 178 3.81 1.69 9.12
C VAL A 178 2.70 1.64 8.07
N CYS A 179 2.71 2.54 7.08
CA CYS A 179 1.72 2.55 6.01
C CYS A 179 1.75 1.27 5.17
N GLY A 180 2.94 0.79 4.80
CA GLY A 180 3.09 -0.45 4.03
C GLY A 180 2.63 -1.68 4.82
N ALA A 181 2.99 -1.78 6.09
CA ALA A 181 2.53 -2.85 6.98
C ALA A 181 1.00 -2.80 7.18
N PHE A 182 0.43 -1.61 7.35
CA PHE A 182 -1.02 -1.42 7.45
C PHE A 182 -1.73 -1.83 6.17
N ALA A 183 -1.23 -1.42 5.00
CA ALA A 183 -1.79 -1.83 3.72
C ALA A 183 -1.79 -3.36 3.54
N LEU A 184 -0.68 -4.03 3.90
CA LEU A 184 -0.59 -5.50 3.86
C LEU A 184 -1.50 -6.18 4.89
N SER A 185 -1.78 -5.55 6.03
CA SER A 185 -2.73 -6.09 7.01
C SER A 185 -4.18 -6.06 6.51
N GLY A 186 -4.48 -5.27 5.47
CA GLY A 186 -5.79 -5.25 4.84
C GLY A 186 -6.24 -6.63 4.35
N PHE A 187 -5.34 -7.45 3.81
CA PHE A 187 -5.68 -8.79 3.29
C PHE A 187 -6.19 -9.75 4.38
N PRO A 188 -5.46 -10.01 5.49
CA PRO A 188 -5.98 -10.87 6.55
C PRO A 188 -7.17 -10.24 7.29
N LEU A 189 -7.24 -8.91 7.40
CA LEU A 189 -8.38 -8.24 8.03
C LEU A 189 -9.65 -8.39 7.18
N ASP A 190 -9.54 -8.30 5.86
CA ASP A 190 -10.62 -8.55 4.90
C ASP A 190 -11.11 -10.01 4.97
N ASP A 191 -10.18 -10.98 5.02
CA ASP A 191 -10.55 -12.40 5.22
C ASP A 191 -11.31 -12.62 6.54
N VAL A 192 -10.84 -12.02 7.64
CA VAL A 192 -11.54 -12.08 8.93
C VAL A 192 -12.92 -11.44 8.85
N TRP A 193 -13.03 -10.28 8.20
CA TRP A 193 -14.30 -9.60 7.99
C TRP A 193 -15.30 -10.50 7.27
N HIS A 194 -14.90 -11.10 6.14
CA HIS A 194 -15.74 -12.01 5.37
C HIS A 194 -16.12 -13.28 6.14
N ARG A 195 -15.25 -13.80 7.01
CA ARG A 195 -15.60 -14.94 7.88
C ARG A 195 -16.64 -14.57 8.94
N LEU A 196 -16.62 -13.34 9.44
CA LEU A 196 -17.51 -12.89 10.51
C LEU A 196 -18.87 -12.43 9.99
N PHE A 197 -18.90 -11.76 8.84
CA PHE A 197 -20.07 -11.02 8.38
C PHE A 197 -20.65 -11.50 7.05
N GLY A 198 -19.94 -12.37 6.33
CA GLY A 198 -20.28 -12.75 4.96
C GLY A 198 -19.96 -11.61 3.98
#